data_AF-A0A1Q3U956-F1
#
_entry.id   AF-A0A1Q3U956-F1
#
_cell.length_a   1.000
_cell.length_b   1.000
_cell.length_c   1.000
_cell.angle_alpha   90.00
_cell.angle_beta   90.00
_cell.angle_gamma   90.00
#
_symmetry.space_group_name_H-M   'P 1'
#
loop_
_entity.id
_entity.type
_entity.pdbx_description
1 polymer ?
#
loop_
_entity_poly.entity_id
_entity_poly.type
_entity_poly.pdbx_seq_one_letter_code
_entity_poly.pdbx_strand_id
1 'polypeptide(L)'
;MSMNAKEREQARLWWYENRWKYNKGLGIAGFVAYLLYIILGPIIINPVEEFDETGVLMVVHLIAYGVAMCIANVFYTLGYLVDAVLNPTNSVSFRESLFKLGYWFSVSLPVLFIAFIMLSFLFRNH
;
A
#
# COMPACT_ATOMS: atom_id res chain seq x y z
N MET A 1 9.31 28.52 13.20
CA MET A 1 9.71 27.86 14.48
C MET A 1 9.82 26.38 14.17
N SER A 2 10.99 25.74 14.35
CA SER A 2 11.12 24.28 14.17
C SER A 2 10.78 23.56 15.46
N MET A 3 10.27 22.32 15.38
CA MET A 3 10.06 21.48 16.57
C MET A 3 11.30 21.43 17.46
N ASN A 4 11.10 21.39 18.77
CA ASN A 4 12.18 21.14 19.73
C ASN A 4 12.53 19.64 19.78
N ALA A 5 13.57 19.27 20.54
CA ALA A 5 14.06 17.90 20.58
C ALA A 5 13.03 16.90 21.16
N LYS A 6 12.28 17.29 22.20
CA LYS A 6 11.25 16.43 22.82
C LYS A 6 10.09 16.18 21.87
N GLU A 7 9.64 17.22 21.17
CA GLU A 7 8.56 17.10 20.18
C GLU A 7 8.96 16.17 19.03
N ARG A 8 10.20 16.26 18.54
CA ARG A 8 10.70 15.36 17.48
C ARG A 8 10.74 13.91 17.93
N GLU A 9 11.16 13.67 19.17
CA GLU A 9 11.17 12.33 19.75
C GLU A 9 9.75 11.76 19.89
N GLN A 10 8.79 12.56 20.36
CA GLN A 10 7.38 12.17 20.43
C GLN A 10 6.81 11.82 19.04
N ALA A 11 7.09 12.64 18.03
CA ALA A 11 6.67 12.36 16.66
C ALA A 11 7.29 11.05 16.15
N ARG A 12 8.59 10.86 16.36
CA ARG A 12 9.31 9.64 15.96
C ARG A 12 8.70 8.39 16.60
N LEU A 13 8.43 8.43 17.91
CA LEU A 13 7.80 7.31 18.62
C LEU A 13 6.41 7.01 18.07
N TRP A 14 5.60 8.03 17.80
CA TRP A 14 4.28 7.86 17.21
C TRP A 14 4.35 7.16 15.84
N TRP A 15 5.25 7.58 14.95
CA TRP A 15 5.44 6.94 13.64
C TRP A 15 5.99 5.52 13.79
N TYR A 16 6.85 5.26 14.78
CA TYR A 16 7.33 3.91 15.04
C TYR A 16 6.19 2.97 15.48
N GLU A 17 5.36 3.39 16.42
CA GLU A 17 4.23 2.61 16.95
C GLU A 17 3.15 2.33 15.90
N ASN A 18 2.91 3.28 14.98
CA ASN A 18 1.91 3.12 13.94
C ASN A 18 2.42 2.36 12.69
N ARG A 19 3.72 2.05 12.61
CA ARG A 19 4.30 1.31 11.49
C ARG A 19 3.72 -0.10 11.34
N TRP A 20 3.46 -0.77 12.46
CA TRP A 20 2.84 -2.09 12.45
C TRP A 20 1.42 -2.05 11.86
N LYS A 21 0.61 -1.05 12.24
CA LYS A 21 -0.75 -0.87 11.70
C LYS A 21 -0.71 -0.66 10.19
N TYR A 22 0.24 0.16 9.72
CA TYR A 22 0.45 0.41 8.29
C TYR A 22 0.81 -0.88 7.53
N ASN A 23 1.83 -1.61 8.00
CA ASN A 23 2.27 -2.85 7.34
C ASN A 23 1.20 -3.96 7.39
N LYS A 24 0.45 -4.06 8.49
CA LYS A 24 -0.69 -4.99 8.59
C LYS A 24 -1.76 -4.64 7.56
N GLY A 25 -2.10 -3.35 7.40
CA GLY A 25 -3.05 -2.89 6.40
C GLY A 25 -2.62 -3.25 4.97
N LEU A 26 -1.35 -3.01 4.64
CA LEU A 26 -0.78 -3.41 3.35
C LEU A 26 -0.87 -4.91 3.13
N GLY A 27 -0.43 -5.72 4.10
CA GLY A 27 -0.52 -7.18 4.03
C GLY A 27 -1.93 -7.69 3.73
N ILE A 28 -2.93 -7.14 4.41
CA ILE A 28 -4.35 -7.47 4.17
C ILE A 28 -4.76 -7.03 2.75
N ALA A 29 -4.39 -5.83 2.33
CA ALA A 29 -4.75 -5.31 1.00
C ALA A 29 -4.14 -6.15 -0.14
N GLY A 30 -2.87 -6.53 -0.01
CA GLY A 30 -2.21 -7.42 -0.96
C GLY A 30 -2.88 -8.78 -1.03
N PHE A 31 -3.24 -9.36 0.13
CA PHE A 31 -3.96 -10.63 0.17
C PHE A 31 -5.35 -10.54 -0.48
N VAL A 32 -6.10 -9.46 -0.20
CA VAL A 32 -7.40 -9.21 -0.84
C VAL A 32 -7.25 -9.04 -2.35
N ALA A 33 -6.25 -8.28 -2.80
CA ALA A 33 -5.97 -8.08 -4.21
C ALA A 33 -5.63 -9.41 -4.92
N TYR A 34 -4.84 -10.26 -4.27
CA TYR A 34 -4.54 -11.61 -4.74
C TYR A 34 -5.80 -12.48 -4.85
N LEU A 35 -6.66 -12.48 -3.83
CA LEU A 35 -7.93 -13.22 -3.88
C LEU A 35 -8.82 -12.74 -5.03
N LEU A 36 -8.91 -11.43 -5.25
CA LEU A 36 -9.64 -10.88 -6.40
C LEU A 36 -9.05 -11.37 -7.72
N TYR A 37 -7.73 -11.40 -7.84
CA TYR A 37 -7.06 -11.85 -9.06
C TYR A 37 -7.36 -13.33 -9.37
N ILE A 38 -7.20 -14.23 -8.41
CA ILE A 38 -7.40 -15.68 -8.64
C ILE A 38 -8.87 -16.08 -8.80
N ILE A 39 -9.81 -15.33 -8.20
CA ILE A 39 -11.25 -15.61 -8.33
C ILE A 39 -11.80 -15.04 -9.64
N LEU A 40 -11.43 -13.80 -9.98
CA LEU A 40 -11.98 -13.11 -11.14
C LEU A 40 -11.19 -13.38 -12.42
N GLY A 41 -9.89 -13.67 -12.33
CA GLY A 41 -9.02 -13.97 -13.47
C GLY A 41 -9.57 -15.08 -14.38
N PRO A 42 -9.98 -16.24 -13.85
CA PRO A 42 -10.57 -17.31 -14.66
C PRO A 42 -11.88 -16.92 -15.36
N ILE A 43 -12.61 -15.95 -14.81
CA ILE A 43 -13.91 -15.51 -15.33
C ILE A 43 -13.74 -14.42 -16.39
N ILE A 44 -12.83 -13.47 -16.16
CA ILE A 44 -12.68 -12.25 -16.96
C ILE A 44 -11.55 -12.37 -17.98
N ILE A 45 -10.42 -12.96 -17.59
CA ILE A 45 -9.19 -13.01 -18.42
C ILE A 45 -9.21 -14.25 -19.31
N ASN A 46 -9.52 -15.43 -18.76
CA ASN A 46 -9.45 -16.70 -19.49
C ASN A 46 -10.22 -16.73 -20.83
N PRO A 47 -11.39 -16.09 -20.97
CA PRO A 47 -12.09 -16.03 -22.27
C PRO A 47 -11.32 -15.26 -23.37
N VAL A 48 -10.38 -14.39 -23.00
CA VAL A 48 -9.62 -13.51 -23.90
C VAL A 48 -8.19 -14.01 -24.10
N GLU A 49 -7.57 -14.51 -23.03
CA GLU A 49 -6.18 -14.92 -22.98
C GLU A 49 -6.04 -16.07 -21.99
N GLU A 50 -5.19 -17.05 -22.28
CA GLU A 50 -5.02 -18.23 -21.42
C GLU A 50 -4.60 -17.79 -20.01
N PHE A 51 -5.51 -17.99 -19.05
CA PHE A 51 -5.25 -17.68 -17.66
C PHE A 51 -4.58 -18.89 -17.01
N ASP A 52 -3.24 -18.87 -16.98
CA ASP A 52 -2.46 -19.88 -16.26
C ASP A 52 -1.67 -19.23 -15.13
N GLU A 53 -1.97 -19.64 -13.90
CA GLU A 53 -1.23 -19.25 -12.72
C GLU A 53 -0.42 -20.45 -12.22
N THR A 54 0.79 -20.60 -12.77
CA THR A 54 1.70 -21.68 -12.37
C THR A 54 2.37 -21.39 -11.03
N GLY A 55 2.90 -22.44 -10.39
CA GLY A 55 3.68 -22.31 -9.15
C GLY A 55 4.85 -21.33 -9.24
N VAL A 56 5.49 -21.23 -10.40
CA VAL A 56 6.60 -20.28 -10.64
C VAL A 56 6.09 -18.84 -10.67
N LEU A 57 4.97 -18.57 -11.35
CA LEU A 57 4.36 -17.25 -11.38
C LEU A 57 3.93 -16.77 -10.00
N MET A 58 3.38 -17.66 -9.16
CA MET A 58 3.05 -17.33 -7.76
C MET A 58 4.29 -16.87 -6.97
N VAL A 59 5.44 -17.53 -7.16
CA VAL A 59 6.70 -17.11 -6.50
C VAL A 59 7.14 -15.74 -7.01
N VAL A 60 7.07 -15.49 -8.32
CA VAL A 60 7.39 -14.18 -8.91
C VAL A 60 6.48 -13.09 -8.36
N HIS A 61 5.16 -13.34 -8.26
CA HIS A 61 4.20 -12.41 -7.67
C HIS A 61 4.51 -12.12 -6.20
N LEU A 62 4.87 -13.15 -5.42
CA LEU A 62 5.25 -12.98 -4.02
C LEU A 62 6.52 -12.12 -3.87
N ILE A 63 7.53 -12.33 -4.71
CA ILE A 63 8.76 -11.52 -4.72
C ILE A 63 8.44 -10.07 -5.12
N ALA A 64 7.67 -9.87 -6.20
CA ALA A 64 7.26 -8.54 -6.66
C ALA A 64 6.48 -7.80 -5.57
N TYR A 65 5.58 -8.50 -4.87
CA TYR A 65 4.86 -7.96 -3.73
C TYR A 65 5.79 -7.59 -2.57
N GLY A 66 6.79 -8.42 -2.26
CA GLY A 66 7.82 -8.10 -1.27
C GLY A 66 8.59 -6.81 -1.60
N VAL A 67 8.97 -6.62 -2.86
CA VAL A 67 9.61 -5.38 -3.34
C VAL A 67 8.67 -4.18 -3.18
N ALA A 68 7.40 -4.33 -3.54
CA ALA A 68 6.40 -3.29 -3.35
C ALA A 68 6.22 -2.92 -1.86
N MET A 69 6.25 -3.89 -0.95
CA MET A 69 6.22 -3.66 0.49
C MET A 69 7.43 -2.88 1.00
N CYS A 70 8.63 -3.17 0.47
CA CYS A 70 9.83 -2.40 0.78
C CYS A 70 9.68 -0.93 0.35
N ILE A 71 9.20 -0.69 -0.88
CA ILE A 71 8.94 0.65 -1.41
C ILE A 71 7.89 1.38 -0.56
N ALA A 72 6.80 0.71 -0.21
CA ALA A 72 5.75 1.29 0.65
C ALA A 72 6.28 1.68 2.04
N ASN A 73 7.27 0.96 2.57
CA ASN A 73 7.94 1.29 3.84
C ASN A 73 8.90 2.48 3.70
N VAL A 74 9.48 2.72 2.52
CA VAL A 74 10.23 3.94 2.22
C VAL A 74 9.28 5.13 2.23
N PHE A 75 8.14 5.05 1.53
CA PHE A 75 7.11 6.10 1.56
C PHE A 75 6.58 6.38 2.97
N TYR A 76 6.39 5.34 3.78
CA TYR A 76 6.03 5.51 5.19
C TYR A 76 7.06 6.35 5.95
N THR A 77 8.35 6.09 5.71
CA THR A 77 9.44 6.83 6.35
C THR A 77 9.51 8.28 5.84
N LEU A 78 9.20 8.52 4.56
CA LEU A 78 9.05 9.87 4.03
C LEU A 78 7.90 10.63 4.71
N GLY A 79 6.80 9.95 5.09
CA GLY A 79 5.71 10.54 5.87
C GLY A 79 6.18 11.15 7.19
N TYR A 80 7.07 10.47 7.91
CA TYR A 80 7.72 11.03 9.11
C TYR A 80 8.57 12.27 8.79
N LEU A 81 9.33 12.26 7.68
CA LEU A 81 10.14 13.42 7.28
C LEU A 81 9.26 14.63 6.94
N VAL A 82 8.15 14.39 6.25
CA VAL A 82 7.16 15.43 5.93
C VAL A 82 6.53 15.99 7.20
N ASP A 83 6.16 15.13 8.16
CA ASP A 83 5.67 15.55 9.47
C ASP A 83 6.70 16.43 10.19
N ALA A 84 7.97 16.04 10.22
CA ALA A 84 9.03 16.80 10.88
C ALA A 84 9.27 18.20 10.27
N VAL A 85 9.00 18.38 8.98
CA VAL A 85 9.20 19.65 8.25
C VAL A 85 7.94 20.52 8.26
N LEU A 86 6.77 19.93 8.02
CA LEU A 86 5.51 20.65 7.81
C LEU A 86 4.63 20.74 9.07
N ASN A 87 5.00 20.07 10.17
CA ASN A 87 4.27 20.10 11.45
C ASN A 87 5.09 20.76 12.59
N PRO A 88 5.48 22.04 12.45
CA PRO A 88 6.35 22.71 13.42
C PRO A 88 5.77 22.83 14.82
N THR A 89 4.44 22.77 14.95
CA THR A 89 3.70 22.87 16.22
C THR A 89 3.43 21.51 16.86
N ASN A 90 3.98 20.42 16.30
CA ASN A 90 3.78 19.06 16.80
C ASN A 90 2.28 18.68 16.91
N SER A 91 1.45 19.15 15.97
CA SER A 91 0.02 18.88 15.96
C SER A 91 -0.26 17.41 15.70
N VAL A 92 -0.95 16.75 16.65
CA VAL A 92 -1.36 15.35 16.52
C VAL A 92 -2.36 15.18 15.37
N SER A 93 -3.27 16.14 15.17
CA SER A 93 -4.30 16.05 14.11
C SER A 93 -3.71 16.11 12.71
N PHE A 94 -2.65 16.91 12.51
CA PHE A 94 -1.90 16.96 11.26
C PHE A 94 -1.25 15.61 10.97
N ARG A 95 -0.55 15.06 11.96
CA ARG A 95 0.15 13.76 11.86
C ARG A 95 -0.82 12.62 11.53
N GLU A 96 -1.96 12.56 12.21
CA GLU A 96 -2.98 11.55 11.94
C GLU A 96 -3.55 11.67 10.52
N SER A 97 -3.81 12.90 10.06
CA SER A 97 -4.30 13.13 8.70
C SER A 97 -3.28 12.70 7.65
N LEU A 98 -2.00 13.04 7.87
CA LEU A 98 -0.90 12.65 6.99
C LEU A 98 -0.72 11.12 6.95
N PHE A 99 -0.79 10.46 8.11
CA PHE A 99 -0.77 9.00 8.18
C PHE A 99 -1.96 8.37 7.45
N LYS A 100 -3.19 8.87 7.68
CA LYS A 100 -4.40 8.36 7.01
C LYS A 100 -4.30 8.51 5.49
N LEU A 101 -3.81 9.64 5.00
CA LEU A 101 -3.58 9.87 3.57
C LEU A 101 -2.62 8.83 2.99
N GLY A 102 -1.43 8.69 3.58
CA GLY A 102 -0.42 7.73 3.11
C GLY A 102 -0.89 6.27 3.25
N TYR A 103 -1.60 5.96 4.34
CA TYR A 103 -2.18 4.64 4.59
C TYR A 103 -3.21 4.26 3.52
N TRP A 104 -4.24 5.09 3.31
CA TRP A 104 -5.29 4.79 2.34
C TRP A 104 -4.75 4.79 0.91
N PHE A 105 -3.87 5.72 0.55
CA PHE A 105 -3.20 5.70 -0.75
C PHE A 105 -2.50 4.36 -1.01
N SER A 106 -1.72 3.88 -0.04
CA SER A 106 -0.91 2.67 -0.21
C SER A 106 -1.74 1.39 -0.10
N VAL A 107 -2.78 1.35 0.74
CA VAL A 107 -3.71 0.22 0.89
C VAL A 107 -4.65 0.08 -0.30
N SER A 108 -5.06 1.18 -0.93
CA SER A 108 -5.91 1.13 -2.12
C SER A 108 -5.15 0.68 -3.36
N LEU A 109 -3.83 0.92 -3.44
CA LEU A 109 -3.03 0.67 -4.63
C LEU A 109 -3.08 -0.79 -5.14
N PRO A 110 -2.90 -1.83 -4.30
CA PRO A 110 -2.98 -3.22 -4.77
C PRO A 110 -4.36 -3.56 -5.34
N VAL A 111 -5.43 -3.14 -4.66
CA VAL A 111 -6.80 -3.44 -5.05
C VAL A 111 -7.16 -2.69 -6.35
N LEU A 112 -6.79 -1.41 -6.45
CA LEU A 112 -7.03 -0.60 -7.65
C LEU A 112 -6.25 -1.12 -8.85
N PHE A 113 -5.02 -1.60 -8.65
CA PHE A 113 -4.23 -2.19 -9.71
C PHE A 113 -4.89 -3.44 -10.29
N ILE A 114 -5.35 -4.35 -9.43
CA ILE A 114 -6.08 -5.55 -9.88
C ILE A 114 -7.41 -5.17 -10.54
N ALA A 115 -8.17 -4.23 -9.95
CA ALA A 115 -9.41 -3.75 -10.56
C ALA A 115 -9.18 -3.15 -11.96
N PHE A 116 -8.11 -2.37 -12.13
CA PHE A 116 -7.72 -1.80 -13.41
C PHE A 116 -7.41 -2.88 -14.46
N ILE A 117 -6.64 -3.91 -14.10
CA ILE A 117 -6.37 -5.06 -14.98
C ILE A 117 -7.67 -5.76 -15.36
N MET A 118 -8.54 -6.06 -14.40
CA MET A 118 -9.80 -6.75 -14.70
C MET A 118 -10.69 -5.93 -15.64
N LEU A 119 -10.77 -4.61 -15.42
CA LEU A 119 -11.52 -3.72 -16.30
C LEU A 119 -10.94 -3.68 -17.72
N SER A 120 -9.63 -3.67 -17.89
CA SER A 120 -9.02 -3.62 -19.22
C SER A 120 -9.33 -4.88 -20.05
N PHE A 121 -9.33 -6.05 -19.42
CA PHE A 121 -9.75 -7.30 -20.07
C PHE A 121 -11.25 -7.35 -20.35
N LEU A 122 -12.08 -6.86 -19.43
CA LEU A 122 -13.53 -6.77 -19.63
C LEU A 122 -13.88 -5.91 -20.86
N PHE A 123 -13.22 -4.76 -21.04
CA PHE A 123 -13.43 -3.90 -22.20
C PHE A 123 -12.84 -4.46 -23.49
N ARG A 124 -11.86 -5.36 -23.42
CA ARG A 124 -11.29 -6.04 -24.60
C ARG A 124 -12.19 -7.17 -25.12
N ASN A 125 -13.06 -7.71 -24.27
CA ASN A 125 -13.95 -8.82 -24.59
C ASN A 125 -15.29 -8.38 -25.24
N HIS A 126 -15.48 -7.06 -25.43
CA HIS A 126 -16.61 -6.43 -26.12
C HIS A 126 -16.12 -5.67 -27.34
#